data_AF-A0A5C6UA13-F1
#
_entry.id   AF-A0A5C6UA13-F1
#
_cell.length_a   1.000
_cell.length_b   1.000
_cell.length_c   1.000
_cell.angle_alpha   90.00
_cell.angle_beta   90.00
_cell.angle_gamma   90.00
#
_symmetry.space_group_name_H-M   'P 1'
#
loop_
_entity.id
_entity.type
_entity.pdbx_description
1 polymer ?
#
loop_
_entity_poly.entity_id
_entity_poly.type
_entity_poly.pdbx_seq_one_letter_code
_entity_poly.pdbx_strand_id
1 'polypeptide(L)'
;MARKRRYLTATLPDGYVKTIGPTTDAFTHYWRIVAVLENGKTEVFWGHTRSLAEAKRKRTATDEASRMRGWKSHAFEIVELVETSG
;
A
#
# COMPACT_ATOMS: atom_id res chain seq x y z
N MET A 1 7.59 23.79 16.13
CA MET A 1 7.76 23.80 14.66
C MET A 1 6.60 23.06 14.02
N ALA A 2 5.82 23.73 13.15
CA ALA A 2 4.76 23.04 12.40
C ALA A 2 5.40 22.08 11.37
N ARG A 3 4.92 20.84 11.30
CA ARG A 3 5.40 19.88 10.30
C ARG A 3 5.01 20.39 8.90
N LYS A 4 5.98 20.45 7.98
CA LYS A 4 5.75 20.85 6.58
C LYS A 4 4.73 19.89 5.96
N ARG A 5 3.69 20.45 5.35
CA ARG A 5 2.75 19.71 4.52
C ARG A 5 3.42 19.35 3.20
N ARG A 6 3.30 18.08 2.78
CA ARG A 6 3.91 17.56 1.56
C ARG A 6 2.98 16.59 0.85
N TYR A 7 3.13 16.49 -0.46
CA TYR A 7 2.56 15.41 -1.25
C TYR A 7 3.58 14.28 -1.35
N LEU A 8 3.10 13.04 -1.32
CA LEU A 8 3.92 11.85 -1.46
C LEU A 8 3.38 11.00 -2.61
N THR A 9 4.26 10.43 -3.42
CA THR A 9 3.89 9.59 -4.55
C THR A 9 4.47 8.19 -4.39
N ALA A 10 3.63 7.19 -4.63
CA ALA A 10 4.00 5.79 -4.77
C ALA A 10 3.86 5.40 -6.25
N THR A 11 4.88 4.75 -6.79
CA THR A 11 4.86 4.16 -8.14
C THR A 11 4.99 2.66 -7.99
N LEU A 12 3.98 1.92 -8.43
CA LEU A 12 3.92 0.47 -8.29
C LEU A 12 4.53 -0.25 -9.50
N PRO A 13 4.92 -1.53 -9.35
CA PRO A 13 5.55 -2.30 -10.42
C PRO A 13 4.70 -2.46 -11.69
N ASP A 14 3.38 -2.36 -11.57
CA ASP A 14 2.43 -2.39 -12.70
C ASP A 14 2.26 -1.02 -13.39
N GLY A 15 3.03 -0.02 -12.98
CA GLY A 15 2.92 1.35 -13.48
C GLY A 15 1.82 2.18 -12.82
N TYR A 16 1.08 1.63 -11.85
CA TYR A 16 0.09 2.40 -11.11
C TYR A 16 0.77 3.47 -10.25
N VAL A 17 0.33 4.72 -10.40
CA VAL A 17 0.84 5.87 -9.64
C VAL A 17 -0.23 6.38 -8.71
N LYS A 18 0.13 6.57 -7.43
CA LYS A 18 -0.76 7.13 -6.42
C LYS A 18 -0.07 8.25 -5.65
N THR A 19 -0.61 9.46 -5.79
CA THR A 19 -0.20 10.61 -4.99
C THR A 19 -1.14 10.78 -3.81
N ILE A 20 -0.60 11.09 -2.65
CA ILE A 20 -1.32 11.36 -1.41
C ILE A 20 -0.89 12.69 -0.80
N GLY A 21 -1.77 13.27 0.00
CA GLY A 21 -1.52 14.51 0.71
C GLY A 21 -2.40 15.66 0.22
N PRO A 22 -2.14 16.90 0.69
CA PRO A 22 -0.97 17.28 1.48
C PRO A 22 -1.05 16.73 2.92
N THR A 23 -0.01 16.06 3.39
CA THR A 23 0.04 15.46 4.74
C THR A 23 1.22 15.96 5.56
N THR A 24 1.05 16.03 6.88
CA THR A 24 2.11 16.27 7.86
C THR A 24 2.64 14.96 8.48
N ASP A 25 2.02 13.83 8.15
CA ASP A 25 2.50 12.53 8.59
C ASP A 25 3.81 12.16 7.89
N ALA A 26 4.65 11.42 8.61
CA ALA A 26 5.90 10.88 8.11
C ALA A 26 5.69 9.50 7.47
N PHE A 27 4.70 9.38 6.58
CA PHE A 27 4.55 8.16 5.81
C PHE A 27 5.76 7.97 4.90
N THR A 28 6.25 6.74 4.84
CA THR A 28 7.44 6.37 4.07
C THR A 28 7.16 5.23 3.11
N HIS A 29 6.10 4.46 3.33
CA HIS A 29 5.78 3.29 2.51
C HIS A 29 4.29 3.25 2.19
N TYR A 30 3.99 2.90 0.95
CA TYR A 30 2.68 2.46 0.50
C TYR A 30 2.68 0.94 0.38
N TRP A 31 1.60 0.30 0.77
CA TRP A 31 1.39 -1.12 0.53
C TRP A 31 0.06 -1.34 -0.20
N ARG A 32 0.03 -2.35 -1.07
CA ARG A 32 -1.15 -2.78 -1.82
C ARG A 32 -1.29 -4.29 -1.78
N ILE A 33 -2.53 -4.75 -1.65
CA ILE A 33 -2.92 -6.14 -1.85
C ILE A 33 -3.84 -6.15 -3.06
N VAL A 34 -3.53 -6.99 -4.05
CA VAL A 34 -4.41 -7.28 -5.18
C VAL A 34 -4.85 -8.73 -5.04
N ALA A 35 -6.08 -8.94 -4.56
CA ALA A 35 -6.65 -10.25 -4.33
C ALA A 35 -7.54 -10.67 -5.49
N VAL A 36 -7.34 -11.87 -6.00
CA VAL A 36 -8.20 -12.50 -7.02
C VAL A 36 -9.11 -13.48 -6.30
N LEU A 37 -10.42 -13.32 -6.46
CA LEU A 37 -11.44 -14.19 -5.91
C LEU A 37 -11.69 -15.40 -6.83
N GLU A 38 -12.29 -16.47 -6.31
CA GLU A 38 -12.65 -17.66 -7.09
C GLU A 38 -13.56 -17.36 -8.29
N ASN A 39 -14.42 -16.36 -8.19
CA ASN A 39 -15.31 -15.92 -9.27
C ASN A 39 -14.61 -15.04 -10.33
N GLY A 40 -13.29 -14.89 -10.26
CA GLY A 40 -12.48 -14.09 -11.18
C GLY A 40 -12.52 -12.58 -10.92
N LYS A 41 -13.25 -12.09 -9.91
CA LYS A 41 -13.22 -10.67 -9.51
C LYS A 41 -11.94 -10.34 -8.76
N THR A 42 -11.56 -9.06 -8.79
CA THR A 42 -10.40 -8.54 -8.07
C THR A 42 -10.84 -7.59 -6.96
N GLU A 43 -10.31 -7.78 -5.76
CA GLU A 43 -10.41 -6.82 -4.65
C GLU A 43 -9.04 -6.19 -4.42
N VAL A 44 -9.00 -4.87 -4.25
CA VAL A 44 -7.76 -4.13 -4.00
C VAL A 44 -7.82 -3.47 -2.63
N PHE A 45 -6.84 -3.76 -1.79
CA PHE A 45 -6.65 -3.12 -0.49
C PHE A 45 -5.35 -2.33 -0.51
N TRP A 46 -5.29 -1.22 0.21
CA TRP A 46 -4.09 -0.42 0.27
C TRP A 46 -4.00 0.43 1.53
N GLY A 47 -2.80 0.91 1.83
CA GLY A 47 -2.56 1.82 2.95
C GLY A 47 -1.16 2.42 2.95
N HIS A 48 -0.88 3.22 3.97
CA HIS A 48 0.41 3.89 4.17
C HIS A 48 0.93 3.63 5.59
N THR A 49 2.25 3.50 5.73
CA THR A 49 2.90 3.30 7.04
C THR A 49 4.13 4.18 7.18
N ARG A 50 4.63 4.31 8.41
CA ARG A 50 5.78 5.17 8.73
C ARG A 50 7.10 4.41 8.65
N SER A 51 7.06 3.10 8.44
CA SER A 51 8.25 2.26 8.24
C SER A 51 8.00 1.06 7.34
N LEU A 52 9.08 0.54 6.74
CA LEU A 52 9.10 -0.72 6.00
C LEU A 52 8.69 -1.90 6.90
N ALA A 53 9.11 -1.90 8.17
CA ALA A 53 8.77 -2.95 9.12
C ALA A 53 7.25 -3.04 9.35
N GLU A 54 6.58 -1.90 9.53
CA GLU A 54 5.11 -1.84 9.63
C GLU A 54 4.42 -2.35 8.36
N ALA A 55 4.92 -1.97 7.18
CA ALA A 55 4.38 -2.45 5.92
C ALA A 55 4.55 -3.97 5.80
N LYS A 56 5.75 -4.51 6.07
CA LYS A 56 6.02 -5.96 6.02
C LYS A 56 5.13 -6.77 6.96
N ARG A 57 4.78 -6.24 8.15
CA ARG A 57 3.84 -6.89 9.07
C ARG A 57 2.44 -7.09 8.49
N LYS A 58 2.06 -6.35 7.43
CA LYS A 58 0.79 -6.56 6.73
C LYS A 58 0.76 -7.85 5.92
N ARG A 59 1.91 -8.46 5.60
CA ARG A 59 1.98 -9.75 4.90
C ARG A 59 1.26 -10.84 5.68
N THR A 60 1.53 -10.99 6.97
CA THR A 60 0.87 -12.00 7.83
C THR A 60 -0.64 -11.82 7.85
N ALA A 61 -1.12 -10.58 8.05
CA ALA A 61 -2.55 -10.27 8.01
C ALA A 61 -3.18 -10.52 6.63
N THR A 62 -2.39 -10.36 5.55
CA THR A 62 -2.83 -10.66 4.18
C THR A 62 -2.99 -12.16 3.97
N ASP A 63 -2.04 -12.96 4.45
CA ASP A 63 -2.10 -14.42 4.31
C ASP A 63 -3.26 -15.02 5.12
N GLU A 64 -3.53 -14.49 6.30
CA GLU A 64 -4.71 -14.84 7.10
C GLU A 64 -6.01 -14.44 6.37
N ALA A 65 -6.08 -13.21 5.86
CA ALA A 65 -7.23 -12.73 5.10
C ALA A 65 -7.48 -13.58 3.83
N SER A 66 -6.42 -13.98 3.12
CA SER A 66 -6.50 -14.84 1.94
C SER A 66 -7.18 -16.17 2.26
N ARG A 67 -6.81 -16.79 3.40
CA ARG A 67 -7.41 -18.05 3.85
C ARG A 67 -8.86 -17.87 4.28
N MET A 68 -9.14 -16.86 5.10
CA MET A 68 -10.48 -16.62 5.64
C MET A 68 -11.49 -16.20 4.58
N ARG A 69 -11.05 -15.44 3.57
CA ARG A 69 -11.92 -14.90 2.50
C ARG A 69 -11.98 -15.79 1.26
N GLY A 70 -11.21 -16.89 1.23
CA GLY A 70 -11.16 -17.79 0.08
C GLY A 70 -10.63 -17.11 -1.17
N TRP A 71 -9.58 -16.31 -1.05
CA TRP A 71 -8.91 -15.73 -2.22
C TRP A 71 -8.18 -16.82 -2.99
N LYS A 72 -8.35 -16.83 -4.32
CA LYS A 72 -7.66 -17.74 -5.24
C LYS A 72 -6.16 -17.45 -5.28
N SER A 73 -5.80 -16.16 -5.28
CA SER A 73 -4.42 -15.70 -5.21
C SER A 73 -4.38 -14.25 -4.76
N HIS A 74 -3.23 -13.79 -4.27
CA HIS A 74 -2.99 -12.38 -3.98
C HIS A 74 -1.57 -11.96 -4.31
N ALA A 75 -1.42 -10.73 -4.78
CA ALA A 75 -0.15 -10.02 -4.79
C ALA A 75 -0.09 -9.08 -3.59
N PHE A 76 1.06 -9.03 -2.90
CA PHE A 76 1.32 -8.07 -1.84
C PHE A 76 2.55 -7.25 -2.19
N GLU A 77 2.35 -5.96 -2.40
CA GLU A 77 3.35 -5.01 -2.87
C GLU A 77 3.62 -3.97 -1.79
N ILE A 78 4.88 -3.58 -1.67
CA ILE A 78 5.32 -2.45 -0.85
C ILE A 78 6.23 -1.61 -1.72
N VAL A 79 5.99 -0.31 -1.75
CA VAL A 79 6.85 0.66 -2.42
C VAL A 79 7.10 1.86 -1.50
N GLU A 80 8.23 2.52 -1.70
CA GLU A 80 8.54 3.76 -0.98
C GLU A 80 7.63 4.89 -1.45
N LEU A 81 7.32 5.78 -0.52
CA LEU A 81 6.67 7.05 -0.78
C LEU A 81 7.74 8.12 -0.94
N VAL A 82 7.77 8.76 -2.10
CA VAL A 82 8.72 9.84 -2.41
C VAL A 82 7.98 11.17 -2.39
N GLU A 83 8.59 12.24 -1.86
CA GLU A 83 8.00 13.58 -1.96
C GLU A 83 7.78 13.95 -3.43
N THR A 84 6.55 14.32 -3.77
CA THR A 84 6.24 14.78 -5.13
C THR A 84 7.03 16.06 -5.38
N SER A 85 7.95 16.03 -6.33
CA SER A 85 8.61 17.23 -6.84
C SER A 85 7.56 18.06 -7.56
N GLY A 86 7.28 19.24 -7.03
CA GLY A 86 6.53 20.29 -7.74
C GLY A 86 7.50 21.18 -8.50
#